data_AF-A0A2D6A2A2-F1
#
_entry.id   AF-A0A2D6A2A2-F1
#
_cell.length_a   1.000
_cell.length_b   1.000
_cell.length_c   1.000
_cell.angle_alpha   90.00
_cell.angle_beta   90.00
_cell.angle_gamma   90.00
#
_symmetry.space_group_name_H-M   'P 1'
#
loop_
_entity.id
_entity.type
_entity.pdbx_description
1 polymer ?
#
loop_
_entity_poly.entity_id
_entity_poly.type
_entity_poly.pdbx_seq_one_letter_code
_entity_poly.pdbx_strand_id
1 'polypeptide(L)'
;EHVETQLGTLDDPRLHDILREELDRLLDSDAGFRPVDRVGPFAIVAEPWTTENGCMTATLKLRRHVIAERHAAEINALYDRG
;
A
#
# COMPACT_ATOMS: atom_id res chain seq x y z
N GLU A 1 26.28 -7.71 -8.60
CA GLU A 1 25.43 -7.66 -9.81
C GLU A 1 24.13 -6.97 -9.43
N HIS A 2 23.76 -5.89 -10.11
CA HIS A 2 22.48 -5.21 -9.85
C HIS A 2 21.43 -5.93 -10.69
N VAL A 3 20.56 -6.70 -10.06
CA VAL A 3 19.41 -7.30 -10.73
C VAL A 3 18.35 -6.21 -10.87
N GLU A 4 18.32 -5.60 -12.05
CA GLU A 4 17.28 -4.67 -12.46
C GLU A 4 15.98 -5.49 -12.59
N THR A 5 15.24 -5.58 -11.49
CA THR A 5 13.96 -6.30 -11.47
C THR A 5 12.98 -5.44 -12.26
N GLN A 6 12.73 -5.83 -13.51
CA GLN A 6 11.76 -5.18 -14.39
C GLN A 6 10.36 -5.53 -13.87
N LEU A 7 9.92 -4.82 -12.82
CA LEU A 7 8.57 -4.90 -12.27
C LEU A 7 7.60 -4.42 -13.37
N GLY A 8 6.55 -5.18 -13.65
CA GLY A 8 5.55 -4.84 -14.67
C GLY A 8 4.67 -3.63 -14.31
N THR A 9 3.44 -3.62 -14.81
CA THR A 9 2.40 -2.69 -14.35
C THR A 9 2.18 -2.82 -12.83
N LEU A 10 1.59 -1.82 -12.18
CA LEU A 10 1.35 -1.85 -10.72
C LEU A 10 0.47 -3.02 -10.24
N ASP A 11 -0.22 -3.66 -11.18
CA ASP A 11 -1.05 -4.84 -10.97
C ASP A 11 -0.31 -6.17 -11.22
N ASP A 12 1.02 -6.16 -11.43
CA ASP A 12 1.83 -7.38 -11.61
C ASP A 12 1.76 -8.25 -10.33
N PRO A 13 1.25 -9.49 -10.41
CA PRO A 13 1.18 -10.39 -9.25
C PRO A 13 2.53 -10.58 -8.56
N ARG A 14 3.64 -10.60 -9.33
CA ARG A 14 4.98 -10.78 -8.76
C ARG A 14 5.40 -9.61 -7.88
N LEU A 15 5.02 -8.38 -8.25
CA LEU A 15 5.26 -7.21 -7.41
C LEU A 15 4.47 -7.32 -6.11
N HIS A 16 3.21 -7.78 -6.20
CA HIS A 16 2.36 -7.99 -5.03
C HIS A 16 2.95 -9.02 -4.08
N ASP A 17 3.40 -10.16 -4.61
CA ASP A 17 4.03 -11.23 -3.82
C ASP A 17 5.31 -10.75 -3.11
N ILE A 18 6.20 -10.04 -3.82
CA ILE A 18 7.44 -9.50 -3.23
C ILE A 18 7.12 -8.53 -2.09
N LEU A 19 6.19 -7.59 -2.31
CA LEU A 19 5.79 -6.65 -1.26
C LEU A 19 5.10 -7.35 -0.10
N ARG A 20 4.36 -8.42 -0.36
CA ARG A 20 3.70 -9.21 0.67
C ARG A 20 4.68 -9.94 1.55
N GLU A 21 5.67 -10.60 0.97
CA GLU A 21 6.76 -11.23 1.72
C GLU A 21 7.50 -10.22 2.60
N GLU A 22 7.81 -9.04 2.07
CA GLU A 22 8.53 -8.01 2.82
C GLU A 22 7.66 -7.42 3.95
N LEU A 23 6.37 -7.19 3.71
CA LEU A 23 5.44 -6.73 4.74
C LEU A 23 5.28 -7.78 5.85
N ASP A 24 5.17 -9.06 5.49
CA ASP A 24 5.03 -10.14 6.47
C ASP A 24 6.32 -10.29 7.29
N ARG A 25 7.50 -10.15 6.67
CA ARG A 25 8.80 -10.15 7.35
C ARG A 25 8.97 -8.98 8.33
N LEU A 26 8.46 -7.80 7.99
CA LEU A 26 8.59 -6.59 8.81
C LEU A 26 7.54 -6.48 9.91
N LEU A 27 6.38 -7.14 9.72
CA LEU A 27 5.21 -7.03 10.59
C LEU A 27 4.85 -8.36 11.26
N ASP A 28 5.83 -9.24 11.46
CA ASP A 28 5.64 -10.48 12.18
C ASP A 28 5.66 -10.29 13.71
N SER A 29 5.48 -11.41 14.41
CA SER A 29 5.46 -11.44 15.87
C SER A 29 6.85 -11.30 16.50
N ASP A 30 7.92 -11.63 15.78
CA ASP A 30 9.29 -11.45 16.24
C ASP A 30 9.66 -9.94 16.23
N ALA A 31 9.07 -9.18 15.31
CA ALA A 31 9.09 -7.71 15.29
C ALA A 31 8.12 -7.06 16.30
N GLY A 32 7.36 -7.85 17.07
CA GLY A 32 6.46 -7.37 18.13
C GLY A 32 5.06 -6.97 17.66
N PHE A 33 4.68 -7.27 16.41
CA PHE A 33 3.34 -6.98 15.89
C PHE A 33 2.36 -8.12 16.18
N ARG A 34 1.13 -7.76 16.57
CA ARG A 34 0.06 -8.74 16.70
C ARG A 34 -0.53 -9.04 15.32
N PRO A 35 -1.21 -10.18 15.13
CA PRO A 35 -1.88 -10.49 13.85
C PRO A 35 -2.81 -9.38 13.35
N VAL A 36 -3.48 -8.66 14.27
CA VAL A 36 -4.38 -7.53 13.96
C VAL A 36 -3.65 -6.24 13.53
N ASP A 37 -2.34 -6.15 13.79
CA ASP A 37 -1.51 -5.00 13.41
C ASP A 37 -0.86 -5.20 12.03
N ARG A 38 -1.04 -6.38 11.40
CA ARG A 38 -0.51 -6.71 10.07
C ARG A 38 -1.30 -6.01 8.98
N VAL A 39 -0.61 -5.62 7.90
CA VAL A 39 -1.25 -5.07 6.70
C VAL A 39 -2.05 -6.17 6.01
N GLY A 40 -3.38 -5.98 5.91
CA GLY A 40 -4.27 -6.87 5.17
C GLY A 40 -4.15 -6.74 3.64
N PRO A 41 -5.24 -6.95 2.89
CA PRO A 41 -5.25 -6.68 1.45
C PRO A 41 -4.80 -5.25 1.15
N PHE A 42 -3.94 -5.08 0.15
CA PHE A 42 -3.38 -3.79 -0.24
C PHE A 42 -3.35 -3.66 -1.76
N ALA A 43 -3.39 -2.40 -2.22
CA ALA A 43 -3.27 -2.01 -3.62
C ALA A 43 -2.10 -1.02 -3.77
N ILE A 44 -1.48 -1.02 -4.96
CA ILE A 44 -0.38 -0.13 -5.29
C ILE A 44 -0.92 0.95 -6.21
N VAL A 45 -0.74 2.21 -5.83
CA VAL A 45 -1.23 3.37 -6.59
C VAL A 45 -0.06 4.12 -7.21
N ALA A 46 -0.21 4.56 -8.45
CA ALA A 46 0.84 5.27 -9.18
C ALA A 46 1.07 6.69 -8.67
N GLU A 47 -0.03 7.35 -8.28
CA GLU A 47 -0.01 8.75 -7.91
C GLU A 47 0.48 8.92 -6.46
N PRO A 48 1.60 9.63 -6.23
CA PRO A 48 2.03 9.95 -4.88
C PRO A 48 1.03 10.88 -4.18
N TRP A 49 0.94 10.77 -2.86
CA TRP A 49 0.20 11.74 -2.06
C TRP A 49 1.07 12.97 -1.82
N THR A 50 0.57 14.15 -2.19
CA THR A 50 1.32 15.41 -2.07
C THR A 50 0.45 16.53 -1.48
N THR A 51 1.08 17.67 -1.20
CA THR A 51 0.37 18.90 -0.82
C THR A 51 -0.42 19.48 -2.00
N GLU A 52 0.12 19.38 -3.20
CA GLU A 52 -0.43 19.96 -4.44
C GLU A 52 -1.70 19.24 -4.88
N ASN A 53 -1.75 17.91 -4.76
CA ASN A 53 -2.96 17.13 -5.07
C ASN A 53 -3.96 17.05 -3.91
N GLY A 54 -3.71 17.79 -2.82
CA GLY A 54 -4.60 17.92 -1.68
C GLY A 54 -4.63 16.70 -0.75
N CYS A 55 -3.81 15.67 -1.01
CA CYS A 55 -3.74 14.47 -0.17
C CYS A 55 -2.98 14.72 1.15
N MET A 56 -2.25 15.83 1.26
CA MET A 56 -1.49 16.21 2.46
C MET A 56 -1.91 17.59 3.01
N THR A 57 -1.72 17.80 4.31
CA THR A 57 -1.70 19.15 4.91
C THR A 57 -0.42 19.87 4.54
N ALA A 58 -0.38 21.20 4.73
CA ALA A 58 0.85 21.98 4.59
C ALA A 58 2.00 21.51 5.52
N THR A 59 1.68 20.70 6.54
CA THR A 59 2.63 20.07 7.47
C THR A 59 2.87 18.59 7.15
N LEU A 60 2.59 18.16 5.91
CA LEU A 60 2.84 16.81 5.39
C LEU A 60 2.05 15.68 6.08
N LYS A 61 0.98 16.00 6.83
CA LYS A 61 0.08 14.96 7.35
C LYS A 61 -0.88 14.51 6.27
N LEU A 62 -1.08 13.20 6.13
CA LEU A 62 -2.05 12.64 5.19
C LEU A 62 -3.49 13.04 5.56
N ARG A 63 -4.25 13.51 4.57
CA ARG A 63 -5.69 13.76 4.67
C ARG A 63 -6.45 12.47 4.36
N ARG A 64 -6.58 11.61 5.37
CA ARG A 64 -7.17 10.27 5.23
C ARG A 64 -8.53 10.25 4.51
N HIS A 65 -9.41 11.22 4.77
CA HIS A 65 -10.72 11.29 4.12
C HIS A 65 -10.62 11.54 2.61
N VAL A 66 -9.74 12.46 2.18
CA VAL A 66 -9.49 12.76 0.75
C VAL A 66 -8.91 11.54 0.05
N ILE A 67 -7.94 10.88 0.67
CA ILE A 67 -7.29 9.68 0.12
C ILE A 67 -8.31 8.54 0.01
N ALA A 68 -9.14 8.34 1.04
CA ALA A 68 -10.17 7.29 1.04
C ALA A 68 -11.27 7.54 -0.01
N GLU A 69 -11.69 8.79 -0.20
CA GLU A 69 -12.65 9.16 -1.25
C GLU A 69 -12.06 8.95 -2.65
N ARG A 70 -10.82 9.39 -2.87
CA ARG A 70 -10.11 9.23 -4.14
C ARG A 70 -9.95 7.76 -4.54
N HIS A 71 -9.62 6.89 -3.59
CA HIS A 71 -9.35 5.47 -3.83
C HIS A 71 -10.47 4.54 -3.36
N ALA A 72 -11.71 5.05 -3.31
CA ALA A 72 -12.84 4.28 -2.79
C ALA A 72 -13.08 2.99 -3.60
N ALA A 73 -12.89 3.04 -4.91
CA ALA A 73 -13.07 1.87 -5.78
C ALA A 73 -12.04 0.78 -5.50
N GLU A 74 -10.77 1.15 -5.36
CA GLU A 74 -9.67 0.24 -5.04
C GLU A 74 -9.86 -0.36 -3.64
N ILE A 75 -10.21 0.46 -2.65
CA ILE A 75 -10.49 0.00 -1.28
C ILE A 75 -11.66 -1.00 -1.27
N ASN A 76 -12.77 -0.69 -1.93
CA ASN A 76 -13.90 -1.62 -2.01
C ASN A 76 -13.50 -2.93 -2.69
N ALA A 77 -12.80 -2.85 -3.82
CA ALA A 77 -12.33 -4.05 -4.53
C ALA A 77 -11.35 -4.91 -3.70
N LEU A 78 -10.64 -4.35 -2.72
CA LEU A 78 -9.79 -5.12 -1.81
C LEU A 78 -10.60 -5.95 -0.81
N TYR A 79 -11.76 -5.47 -0.37
CA TYR A 79 -12.57 -6.13 0.65
C TYR A 79 -13.76 -6.91 0.08
N ASP A 80 -14.24 -6.58 -1.12
CA ASP A 80 -15.30 -7.33 -1.81
C ASP A 80 -14.81 -8.71 -2.30
N ARG A 81 -13.48 -8.92 -2.33
CA ARG A 81 -12.83 -10.20 -2.67
C ARG A 81 -12.60 -11.12 -1.47
N GLY A 82 -12.99 -10.69 -0.27
CA GLY A 82 -12.83 -11.44 0.99
C GLY A 82 -13.99 -12.36 1.32
#